data_AF-A0A975IRX4-F1
#
_entry.id   AF-A0A975IRX4-F1
#
_cell.length_a   1.000
_cell.length_b   1.000
_cell.length_c   1.000
_cell.angle_alpha   90.00
_cell.angle_beta   90.00
_cell.angle_gamma   90.00
#
_symmetry.space_group_name_H-M   'P 1'
#
loop_
_entity.id
_entity.type
_entity.pdbx_description
1 polymer ?
#
loop_
_entity_poly.entity_id
_entity_poly.type
_entity_poly.pdbx_seq_one_letter_code
_entity_poly.pdbx_strand_id
1 'polypeptide(L)'
;MTIQEIKDKLTLAMLLQDYGLKADKQARLKCPFHNDKTPSLQLYYKTQTAFCFSTNCNTHGKAIDVIDFILYYEKCSKHEAIKKAKNIIQPGTTTTQTTVPKQTNEKAMFLERMFTYFKNAVHNSKPAREYIESRNLDHKQIEIGYNGGQFHHGQRKDESLINDCLKYGLLLDLGLKSRTRRNRLQTLWQMVPVLRIEKPKPRNHRLIL
;
A
#
# COMPACT_ATOMS: atom_id res chain seq x y z
N MET A 1 -8.89 -24.21 4.72
CA MET A 1 -8.64 -23.93 6.15
C MET A 1 -9.90 -23.47 6.85
N THR A 2 -10.48 -24.36 7.65
CA THR A 2 -11.59 -24.07 8.59
C THR A 2 -11.09 -23.27 9.80
N ILE A 3 -11.99 -22.73 10.64
CA ILE A 3 -11.61 -21.97 11.84
C ILE A 3 -10.87 -22.86 12.85
N GLN A 4 -11.29 -24.12 13.01
CA GLN A 4 -10.66 -25.06 13.94
C GLN A 4 -9.21 -25.35 13.52
N GLU A 5 -8.99 -25.64 12.23
CA GLU A 5 -7.64 -25.87 11.68
C GLU A 5 -6.70 -24.68 11.89
N ILE A 6 -7.21 -23.45 11.89
CA ILE A 6 -6.41 -22.24 12.15
C ILE A 6 -5.99 -22.22 13.61
N LYS A 7 -6.92 -22.50 14.54
CA LYS A 7 -6.62 -22.53 15.98
C LYS A 7 -5.64 -23.65 16.34
N ASP A 8 -5.71 -24.78 15.65
CA ASP A 8 -4.82 -25.91 15.91
C ASP A 8 -3.39 -25.66 15.38
N LYS A 9 -3.25 -24.89 14.29
CA LYS A 9 -1.95 -24.61 13.65
C LYS A 9 -1.29 -23.33 14.14
N LEU A 10 -2.05 -22.28 14.46
CA LEU A 10 -1.52 -21.00 14.91
C LEU A 10 -1.25 -21.06 16.42
N THR A 11 0.03 -21.06 16.79
CA THR A 11 0.44 -20.99 18.20
C THR A 11 0.67 -19.55 18.65
N LEU A 12 0.49 -19.27 19.95
CA LEU A 12 0.83 -17.99 20.57
C LEU A 12 2.31 -17.64 20.37
N ALA A 13 3.20 -18.62 20.37
CA ALA A 13 4.63 -18.38 20.13
C ALA A 13 4.90 -17.80 18.73
N MET A 14 4.29 -18.40 17.70
CA MET A 14 4.36 -17.90 16.32
C MET A 14 3.75 -16.51 16.21
N LEU A 15 2.59 -16.30 16.85
CA LEU A 15 1.88 -15.03 16.85
C LEU A 15 2.73 -13.90 17.46
N LEU A 16 3.33 -14.15 18.63
CA LEU A 16 4.19 -13.18 19.31
C LEU A 16 5.44 -12.87 18.48
N GLN A 17 6.02 -13.88 17.81
CA GLN A 17 7.16 -13.68 16.92
C GLN A 17 6.81 -12.78 15.73
N ASP A 18 5.66 -12.98 15.08
CA ASP A 18 5.18 -12.17 13.96
C ASP A 18 4.99 -10.70 14.37
N TYR A 19 4.41 -10.46 15.55
CA TYR A 19 4.22 -9.10 16.08
C TYR A 19 5.45 -8.53 16.79
N GLY A 20 6.57 -9.26 16.87
CA GLY A 20 7.78 -8.82 17.57
C GLY A 20 7.61 -8.63 19.08
N LEU A 21 6.62 -9.29 19.68
CA LEU A 21 6.32 -9.23 21.11
C LEU A 21 7.13 -10.28 21.86
N LYS A 22 7.67 -9.88 23.02
CA LYS A 22 8.45 -10.78 23.90
C LYS A 22 7.79 -10.89 25.26
N ALA A 23 7.56 -12.12 25.69
CA ALA A 23 7.08 -12.44 27.03
C ALA A 23 8.23 -12.49 28.04
N ASP A 24 7.94 -12.21 29.30
CA ASP A 24 8.85 -12.38 30.43
C ASP A 24 9.04 -13.86 30.81
N LYS A 25 9.89 -14.12 31.81
CA LYS A 25 10.15 -15.49 32.31
C LYS A 25 8.90 -16.18 32.87
N GLN A 26 7.88 -15.41 33.24
CA GLN A 26 6.60 -15.87 33.77
C GLN A 26 5.50 -15.91 32.68
N ALA A 27 5.86 -15.79 31.40
CA ALA A 27 4.93 -15.75 30.27
C ALA A 27 3.93 -14.58 30.33
N ARG A 28 4.36 -13.42 30.84
CA ARG A 28 3.60 -12.18 30.85
C ARG A 28 4.20 -11.15 29.92
N LEU A 29 3.37 -10.24 29.41
CA LEU A 29 3.83 -9.05 28.71
C LEU A 29 2.96 -7.85 29.06
N LYS A 30 3.46 -6.65 28.72
CA LYS A 30 2.65 -5.43 28.71
C LYS A 30 1.53 -5.63 27.69
N CYS A 31 0.29 -5.45 28.13
CA CYS A 31 -0.85 -5.70 27.27
C CYS A 31 -0.85 -4.74 26.08
N PRO A 32 -0.85 -5.22 24.82
CA PRO A 32 -0.84 -4.34 23.65
C PRO A 32 -2.23 -3.73 23.36
N PHE A 33 -3.29 -4.22 24.01
CA PHE A 33 -4.65 -3.77 23.77
C PHE A 33 -5.00 -2.46 24.49
N HIS A 34 -4.16 -2.02 25.44
CA HIS A 34 -4.32 -0.76 26.17
C HIS A 34 -2.95 -0.17 26.53
N ASN A 35 -2.92 1.07 27.02
CA ASN A 35 -1.67 1.67 27.48
C ASN A 35 -1.27 1.09 28.84
N ASP A 36 -0.37 0.11 28.82
CA ASP A 36 0.00 -0.67 29.99
C ASP A 36 1.43 -0.34 30.47
N LYS A 37 1.58 -0.07 31.77
CA LYS A 37 2.88 0.27 32.37
C LYS A 37 3.61 -0.96 32.92
N THR A 38 2.87 -1.92 33.47
CA THR A 38 3.37 -3.16 34.06
C THR A 38 2.90 -4.35 33.20
N PRO A 39 3.55 -5.52 33.23
CA PRO A 39 3.10 -6.66 32.44
C PRO A 39 1.79 -7.25 33.01
N SER A 40 0.64 -6.87 32.46
CA SER A 40 -0.69 -7.33 32.92
C SER A 40 -1.32 -8.45 32.08
N LEU A 41 -0.76 -8.76 30.91
CA LEU A 41 -1.25 -9.81 30.02
C LEU A 41 -0.49 -11.11 30.27
N GLN A 42 -1.19 -12.15 30.71
CA GLN A 42 -0.66 -13.51 30.93
C GLN A 42 -0.96 -14.40 29.71
N LEU A 43 0.05 -15.15 29.28
CA LEU A 43 -0.05 -16.12 28.19
C LEU A 43 -0.09 -17.55 28.76
N TYR A 44 -1.00 -18.36 28.23
CA TYR A 44 -1.15 -19.78 28.55
C TYR A 44 -0.87 -20.62 27.32
N TYR A 45 0.38 -21.05 27.14
CA TYR A 45 0.79 -21.83 25.98
C TYR A 45 0.12 -23.21 25.87
N LYS A 46 -0.32 -23.81 26.98
CA LYS A 46 -1.01 -25.12 26.96
C LYS A 46 -2.40 -25.02 26.31
N THR A 47 -3.14 -23.96 26.64
CA THR A 47 -4.49 -23.73 26.13
C THR A 47 -4.52 -22.81 24.91
N GLN A 48 -3.36 -22.24 24.53
CA GLN A 48 -3.20 -21.23 23.48
C GLN A 48 -4.14 -20.02 23.69
N THR A 49 -4.29 -19.60 24.95
CA THR A 49 -5.12 -18.45 25.35
C THR A 49 -4.30 -17.38 26.05
N ALA A 50 -4.75 -16.13 25.94
CA ALA A 50 -4.20 -14.98 26.64
C ALA A 50 -5.27 -14.34 27.55
N PHE A 51 -4.85 -13.79 28.67
CA PHE A 51 -5.76 -13.15 29.63
C PHE A 51 -5.14 -11.89 30.22
N CYS A 52 -5.88 -10.78 30.17
CA CYS A 52 -5.44 -9.50 30.71
C CYS A 52 -6.07 -9.26 32.10
N PHE A 53 -5.24 -9.07 33.12
CA PHE A 53 -5.67 -8.83 34.50
C PHE A 53 -5.91 -7.34 34.82
N SER A 54 -5.63 -6.43 33.89
CA SER A 54 -5.88 -5.00 34.06
C SER A 54 -7.35 -4.66 33.82
N THR A 55 -7.98 -3.94 34.75
CA THR A 55 -9.36 -3.45 34.63
C THR A 55 -9.54 -2.41 33.53
N ASN A 56 -8.46 -1.75 33.10
CA ASN A 56 -8.46 -0.75 32.03
C ASN A 56 -8.42 -1.37 30.62
N CYS A 57 -8.49 -2.70 30.52
CA CYS A 57 -8.45 -3.40 29.25
C CYS A 57 -9.84 -3.80 28.78
N ASN A 58 -10.13 -3.60 27.49
CA ASN A 58 -11.39 -4.03 26.88
C ASN A 58 -11.61 -5.55 26.94
N THR A 59 -10.55 -6.32 27.12
CA THR A 59 -10.57 -7.77 27.21
C THR A 59 -10.48 -8.28 28.66
N HIS A 60 -10.60 -7.37 29.63
CA HIS A 60 -10.57 -7.73 31.05
C HIS A 60 -11.60 -8.81 31.36
N GLY A 61 -11.17 -9.85 32.09
CA GLY A 61 -12.06 -10.93 32.51
C GLY A 61 -12.38 -11.96 31.43
N LYS A 62 -11.86 -11.83 30.21
CA LYS A 62 -12.13 -12.75 29.09
C LYS A 62 -10.87 -13.48 28.66
N ALA A 63 -10.98 -14.80 28.49
CA ALA A 63 -9.94 -15.59 27.83
C ALA A 63 -9.99 -15.31 26.32
N ILE A 64 -8.84 -14.88 25.78
CA ILE A 64 -8.68 -14.47 24.39
C ILE A 64 -7.96 -15.60 23.65
N ASP A 65 -8.52 -16.06 22.54
CA ASP A 65 -7.84 -17.03 21.68
C ASP A 65 -6.86 -16.34 20.70
N VAL A 66 -6.10 -17.12 19.94
CA VAL A 66 -5.12 -16.58 18.97
C VAL A 66 -5.74 -15.69 17.88
N ILE A 67 -7.01 -15.91 17.51
CA ILE A 67 -7.70 -15.12 16.48
C ILE A 67 -8.21 -13.81 17.10
N ASP A 68 -8.79 -13.90 18.29
CA ASP A 68 -9.27 -12.76 19.05
C ASP A 68 -8.09 -11.86 19.45
N PHE A 69 -6.90 -12.42 19.70
CA PHE A 69 -5.69 -11.64 19.94
C PHE A 69 -5.39 -10.70 18.75
N ILE A 70 -5.43 -11.23 17.51
CA ILE A 70 -5.23 -10.44 16.29
C ILE A 70 -6.32 -9.37 16.18
N LEU A 71 -7.58 -9.75 16.43
CA LEU A 71 -8.72 -8.86 16.38
C LEU A 71 -8.52 -7.65 17.29
N TYR A 72 -8.11 -7.86 18.54
CA TYR A 72 -7.89 -6.78 19.51
C TYR A 72 -6.61 -6.00 19.26
N TYR A 73 -5.55 -6.66 18.77
CA TYR A 73 -4.28 -6.01 18.43
C TYR A 73 -4.42 -5.06 17.24
N GLU A 74 -5.04 -5.52 16.15
CA GLU A 74 -5.21 -4.75 14.91
C GLU A 74 -6.49 -3.92 14.87
N LYS A 75 -7.40 -4.11 15.85
CA LYS A 75 -8.72 -3.45 15.92
C LYS A 75 -9.53 -3.67 14.62
N CYS A 76 -9.47 -4.88 14.08
CA CYS A 76 -10.10 -5.26 12.82
C CYS A 76 -11.35 -6.12 13.03
N SER A 77 -12.05 -6.46 11.94
CA SER A 77 -13.16 -7.42 11.99
C SER A 77 -12.67 -8.85 12.18
N LYS A 78 -13.54 -9.75 12.66
CA LYS A 78 -13.21 -11.18 12.84
C LYS A 78 -12.79 -11.86 11.53
N HIS A 79 -13.40 -11.47 10.42
CA HIS A 79 -13.05 -11.99 9.09
C HIS A 79 -11.63 -11.58 8.68
N GLU A 80 -11.22 -10.35 8.96
CA GLU A 80 -9.86 -9.87 8.69
C GLU A 80 -8.83 -10.56 9.58
N ALA A 81 -9.16 -10.75 10.87
CA ALA A 81 -8.30 -11.48 11.80
C ALA A 81 -8.05 -12.93 11.33
N ILE A 82 -9.08 -13.61 10.85
CA ILE A 82 -8.97 -14.97 10.28
C ILE A 82 -8.07 -14.98 9.04
N LYS A 83 -8.17 -13.99 8.15
CA LYS A 83 -7.29 -13.87 6.98
C LYS A 83 -5.83 -13.66 7.41
N LYS A 84 -5.59 -12.78 8.38
CA LYS A 84 -4.26 -12.51 8.91
C LYS A 84 -3.66 -13.76 9.56
N ALA A 85 -4.44 -14.47 10.37
CA ALA A 85 -4.04 -15.75 10.98
C ALA A 85 -3.58 -16.77 9.93
N LYS A 86 -4.29 -16.88 8.79
CA LYS A 86 -3.87 -17.77 7.68
C LYS A 86 -2.52 -17.37 7.09
N ASN A 87 -2.29 -16.07 6.92
CA ASN A 87 -1.04 -15.55 6.36
C ASN A 87 0.16 -15.81 7.28
N ILE A 88 -0.04 -15.76 8.60
CA ILE A 88 0.99 -16.09 9.59
C ILE A 88 1.36 -17.58 9.54
N ILE A 89 0.37 -18.46 9.34
CA ILE A 89 0.62 -19.91 9.20
C ILE A 89 1.31 -20.24 7.87
N GLN A 90 0.94 -19.54 6.79
CA GLN A 90 1.47 -19.76 5.44
C GLN A 90 1.92 -18.44 4.81
N PRO A 91 3.14 -17.97 5.13
CA PRO A 91 3.71 -16.78 4.51
C PRO A 91 4.05 -17.09 3.05
N GLY A 92 3.10 -16.88 2.13
CA GLY A 92 3.29 -17.11 0.69
C GLY A 92 2.04 -17.44 -0.13
N THR A 93 0.89 -17.72 0.47
CA THR A 93 -0.32 -18.16 -0.26
C THR A 93 -1.41 -17.09 -0.43
N THR A 94 -1.15 -15.82 -0.13
CA THR A 94 -2.21 -14.81 -0.11
C THR A 94 -2.34 -14.06 -1.43
N THR A 95 -3.36 -14.43 -2.22
CA THR A 95 -4.05 -13.53 -3.13
C THR A 95 -4.51 -12.29 -2.35
N THR A 96 -3.88 -11.17 -2.64
CA THR A 96 -4.10 -9.85 -2.07
C THR A 96 -5.55 -9.40 -2.27
N GLN A 97 -6.39 -9.58 -1.25
CA GLN A 97 -7.63 -8.82 -1.10
C GLN A 97 -7.72 -8.33 0.35
N THR A 98 -6.87 -7.35 0.61
CA THR A 98 -6.96 -6.45 1.76
C THR A 98 -8.19 -5.58 1.55
N THR A 99 -9.12 -5.63 2.50
CA THR A 99 -10.23 -4.68 2.64
C THR A 99 -9.67 -3.33 3.07
N VAL A 100 -9.14 -2.59 2.10
CA VAL A 100 -8.80 -1.18 2.26
C VAL A 100 -10.10 -0.38 2.09
N PRO A 101 -10.40 0.65 2.91
CA PRO A 101 -11.66 1.41 2.87
C PRO A 101 -12.06 1.78 1.44
N LYS A 102 -13.35 1.82 1.13
CA LYS A 102 -13.94 1.99 -0.22
C LYS A 102 -13.26 3.06 -1.11
N GLN A 103 -12.68 4.11 -0.53
CA GLN A 103 -11.88 5.14 -1.22
C GLN A 103 -10.57 4.63 -1.84
N THR A 104 -9.92 3.64 -1.22
CA THR A 104 -8.68 3.04 -1.72
C THR A 104 -8.90 2.18 -2.96
N ASN A 105 -10.11 1.64 -3.15
CA ASN A 105 -10.42 0.88 -4.37
C ASN A 105 -10.54 1.82 -5.58
N GLU A 106 -11.26 2.94 -5.46
CA GLU A 106 -11.34 3.94 -6.55
C GLU A 106 -9.98 4.53 -6.90
N LYS A 107 -9.18 4.89 -5.88
CA LYS A 107 -7.80 5.38 -6.09
C LYS A 107 -6.94 4.33 -6.76
N ALA A 108 -6.95 3.08 -6.28
CA ALA A 108 -6.16 1.99 -6.84
C ALA A 108 -6.56 1.70 -8.30
N MET A 109 -7.86 1.56 -8.57
CA MET A 109 -8.39 1.34 -9.93
C MET A 109 -8.03 2.49 -10.87
N PHE A 110 -8.10 3.73 -10.40
CA PHE A 110 -7.69 4.90 -11.18
C PHE A 110 -6.18 4.88 -11.49
N LEU A 111 -5.35 4.65 -10.46
CA LEU A 111 -3.90 4.60 -10.63
C LEU A 111 -3.47 3.43 -11.54
N GLU A 112 -4.17 2.30 -11.47
CA GLU A 112 -3.95 1.14 -12.35
C GLU A 112 -4.31 1.45 -13.81
N ARG A 113 -5.43 2.14 -14.05
CA ARG A 113 -5.81 2.64 -15.39
C ARG A 113 -4.76 3.61 -15.92
N MET A 114 -4.28 4.54 -15.10
CA MET A 114 -3.24 5.50 -15.47
C MET A 114 -1.89 4.81 -15.73
N PHE A 115 -1.54 3.81 -14.93
CA PHE A 115 -0.33 3.02 -15.14
C PHE A 115 -0.39 2.22 -16.44
N THR A 116 -1.53 1.60 -16.74
CA THR A 116 -1.78 0.90 -18.02
C THR A 116 -1.62 1.85 -19.20
N TYR A 117 -2.14 3.08 -19.09
CA TYR A 117 -1.94 4.11 -20.10
C TYR A 117 -0.44 4.43 -20.30
N PHE A 118 0.33 4.59 -19.22
CA PHE A 118 1.76 4.83 -19.31
C PHE A 118 2.55 3.62 -19.85
N LYS A 119 2.15 2.40 -19.51
CA LYS A 119 2.74 1.15 -20.05
C LYS A 119 2.59 1.10 -21.57
N ASN A 120 1.40 1.41 -22.07
CA ASN A 120 1.14 1.50 -23.52
C ASN A 120 1.92 2.64 -24.19
N ALA A 121 2.20 3.73 -23.47
CA ALA A 121 2.97 4.85 -24.01
C ALA A 121 4.45 4.51 -24.27
N VAL A 122 5.01 3.48 -23.59
CA VAL A 122 6.38 2.99 -23.82
C VAL A 122 6.55 2.53 -25.26
N HIS A 123 5.63 1.70 -25.76
CA HIS A 123 5.70 1.14 -27.11
C HIS A 123 5.60 2.22 -28.21
N ASN A 124 4.84 3.27 -27.93
CA ASN A 124 4.54 4.34 -28.88
C ASN A 124 5.57 5.49 -28.86
N SER A 125 6.54 5.45 -27.93
CA SER A 125 7.48 6.56 -27.71
C SER A 125 8.91 6.13 -27.99
N LYS A 126 9.48 6.61 -29.10
CA LYS A 126 10.88 6.38 -29.46
C LYS A 126 11.87 6.71 -28.32
N PRO A 127 11.77 7.87 -27.62
CA PRO A 127 12.67 8.16 -26.51
C PRO A 127 12.57 7.16 -25.36
N ALA A 128 11.36 6.66 -25.06
CA ALA A 128 11.13 5.69 -23.99
C ALA A 128 11.85 4.37 -24.28
N ARG A 129 11.71 3.87 -25.51
CA ARG A 129 12.37 2.64 -25.95
C ARG A 129 13.89 2.77 -25.92
N GLU A 130 14.44 3.83 -26.49
CA GLU A 130 15.89 4.07 -26.52
C GLU A 130 16.48 4.11 -25.09
N TYR A 131 15.78 4.75 -24.15
CA TYR A 131 16.23 4.79 -22.76
C TYR A 131 16.17 3.40 -22.10
N ILE A 132 15.08 2.66 -22.27
CA ILE A 132 14.92 1.31 -21.71
C ILE A 132 16.00 0.37 -22.26
N GLU A 133 16.25 0.43 -23.58
CA GLU A 133 17.31 -0.32 -24.26
C GLU A 133 18.70 0.08 -23.72
N SER A 134 19.00 1.37 -23.59
CA SER A 134 20.27 1.87 -23.04
C SER A 134 20.54 1.45 -21.59
N ARG A 135 19.46 1.17 -20.83
CA ARG A 135 19.53 0.71 -19.44
C ARG A 135 19.49 -0.82 -19.31
N ASN A 136 19.48 -1.53 -20.43
CA ASN A 136 19.44 -2.98 -20.49
C ASN A 136 18.23 -3.58 -19.73
N LEU A 137 17.09 -2.89 -19.82
CA LEU A 137 15.85 -3.26 -19.14
C LEU A 137 14.91 -4.00 -20.09
N ASP A 138 14.39 -5.16 -19.66
CA ASP A 138 13.38 -5.90 -20.43
C ASP A 138 11.96 -5.50 -19.99
N HIS A 139 11.37 -4.55 -20.71
CA HIS A 139 10.00 -4.07 -20.49
C HIS A 139 8.90 -5.15 -20.65
N LYS A 140 9.24 -6.38 -21.08
CA LYS A 140 8.33 -7.53 -21.08
C LYS A 140 8.31 -8.26 -19.74
N GLN A 141 9.42 -8.23 -19.00
CA GLN A 141 9.58 -8.90 -17.70
C GLN A 141 9.25 -7.98 -16.54
N ILE A 142 9.47 -6.67 -16.70
CA ILE A 142 9.20 -5.67 -15.67
C ILE A 142 8.13 -4.67 -16.12
N GLU A 143 7.28 -4.29 -15.17
CA GLU A 143 6.21 -3.33 -15.43
C GLU A 143 6.75 -1.91 -15.40
N ILE A 144 7.01 -1.35 -16.60
CA ILE A 144 7.48 0.03 -16.77
C ILE A 144 6.42 0.86 -17.51
N GLY A 145 6.16 2.07 -17.04
CA GLY A 145 5.39 3.08 -17.76
C GLY A 145 6.26 4.22 -18.30
N TYR A 146 5.76 4.97 -19.29
CA TYR A 146 6.35 6.22 -19.77
C TYR A 146 5.34 7.37 -19.70
N ASN A 147 5.71 8.46 -19.02
CA ASN A 147 4.89 9.66 -18.93
C ASN A 147 5.47 10.80 -19.77
N GLY A 148 4.90 10.99 -20.96
CA GLY A 148 5.24 12.09 -21.87
C GLY A 148 4.59 13.44 -21.53
N GLY A 149 3.81 13.54 -20.45
CA GLY A 149 3.16 14.77 -19.99
C GLY A 149 2.00 15.27 -20.85
N GLN A 150 1.55 14.52 -21.86
CA GLN A 150 0.52 14.99 -22.81
C GLN A 150 -0.92 14.60 -22.46
N PHE A 151 -1.14 13.76 -21.44
CA PHE A 151 -2.46 13.21 -21.11
C PHE A 151 -3.47 14.24 -20.59
N HIS A 152 -3.02 15.46 -20.27
CA HIS A 152 -3.86 16.59 -19.82
C HIS A 152 -3.81 17.79 -20.81
N HIS A 153 -3.39 17.55 -22.05
CA HIS A 153 -3.25 18.56 -23.11
C HIS A 153 -4.10 18.23 -24.35
N GLY A 154 -4.44 19.27 -25.14
CA GLY A 154 -5.08 19.13 -26.45
C GLY A 154 -6.54 18.62 -26.44
N GLN A 155 -6.92 17.92 -27.52
CA GLN A 155 -8.26 17.35 -27.78
C GLN A 155 -8.62 16.17 -26.85
N ARG A 156 -7.67 15.67 -26.06
CA ARG A 156 -7.85 14.56 -25.10
C ARG A 156 -8.13 15.04 -23.68
N LYS A 157 -8.55 16.30 -23.53
CA LYS A 157 -8.89 16.91 -22.23
C LYS A 157 -10.26 16.43 -21.77
N ASP A 158 -10.25 15.43 -20.92
CA ASP A 158 -11.39 15.09 -20.09
C ASP A 158 -11.26 15.81 -18.74
N GLU A 159 -12.25 16.65 -18.40
CA GLU A 159 -12.28 17.38 -17.14
C GLU A 159 -12.37 16.45 -15.93
N SER A 160 -13.05 15.31 -16.09
CA SER A 160 -13.13 14.27 -15.06
C SER A 160 -11.74 13.69 -14.76
N LEU A 161 -10.99 13.34 -15.82
CA LEU A 161 -9.63 12.82 -15.70
C LEU A 161 -8.68 13.82 -15.01
N ILE A 162 -8.80 15.11 -15.34
CA ILE A 162 -7.97 16.17 -14.73
C ILE A 162 -8.28 16.30 -13.24
N ASN A 163 -9.56 16.29 -12.87
CA ASN A 163 -9.98 16.36 -11.46
C ASN A 163 -9.49 15.15 -10.66
N ASP A 164 -9.60 13.94 -11.22
CA ASP A 164 -9.07 12.74 -10.58
C ASP A 164 -7.53 12.78 -10.46
N CYS A 165 -6.83 13.29 -11.48
CA CYS A 165 -5.38 13.46 -11.43
C CYS A 165 -4.94 14.46 -10.36
N LEU A 166 -5.71 15.54 -10.15
CA LEU A 166 -5.48 16.49 -9.05
C LEU A 166 -5.78 15.84 -7.70
N LYS A 167 -6.92 15.16 -7.58
CA LYS A 167 -7.37 14.45 -6.37
C LYS A 167 -6.35 13.41 -5.90
N TYR A 168 -5.77 12.64 -6.82
CA TYR A 168 -4.86 11.54 -6.51
C TYR A 168 -3.38 11.88 -6.65
N GLY A 169 -3.03 13.15 -6.94
CA GLY A 169 -1.65 13.64 -6.90
C GLY A 169 -0.79 13.29 -8.12
N LEU A 170 -1.41 13.04 -9.28
CA LEU A 170 -0.70 12.94 -10.57
C LEU A 170 -0.46 14.31 -11.22
N LEU A 171 -1.26 15.32 -10.85
CA LEU A 171 -1.09 16.71 -11.27
C LEU A 171 -1.03 17.64 -10.04
N LEU A 172 -0.25 18.71 -10.16
CA LEU A 172 -0.29 19.89 -9.31
C LEU A 172 -0.93 21.04 -10.07
N ASP A 173 -1.78 21.77 -9.38
CA ASP A 173 -2.19 23.09 -9.81
C ASP A 173 -1.15 24.12 -9.34
N LEU A 174 -0.50 24.82 -10.29
CA LEU A 174 0.50 25.84 -9.99
C LEU A 174 -0.12 27.22 -9.72
N GLY A 175 -1.44 27.39 -9.84
CA GLY A 175 -2.13 28.67 -9.65
C GLY A 175 -1.79 29.74 -10.71
N LEU A 176 -0.92 29.41 -11.68
CA LEU A 176 -0.52 30.31 -12.76
C LEU A 176 -1.49 30.21 -13.93
N LYS A 177 -2.03 31.34 -14.40
CA LYS A 177 -2.91 31.32 -15.58
C LYS A 177 -2.10 31.10 -16.86
N SER A 178 -2.50 30.08 -17.62
CA SER A 178 -2.11 29.86 -19.01
C SER A 178 -2.62 31.00 -19.90
N ARG A 179 -2.06 31.11 -21.11
CA ARG A 179 -2.54 32.02 -22.17
C ARG A 179 -4.04 31.85 -22.47
N THR A 180 -4.59 30.68 -22.16
CA THR A 180 -6.01 30.34 -22.29
C THR A 180 -6.86 30.64 -21.03
N ARG A 181 -6.40 31.48 -20.11
CA ARG A 181 -7.04 31.82 -18.81
C ARG A 181 -7.36 30.65 -17.87
N ARG A 182 -6.81 29.45 -18.10
CA ARG A 182 -6.92 28.28 -17.21
C ARG A 182 -5.67 28.12 -16.35
N ASN A 183 -5.78 27.48 -15.20
CA ASN A 183 -4.62 27.20 -14.35
C ASN A 183 -3.63 26.25 -15.05
N ARG A 184 -2.33 26.50 -14.84
CA ARG A 184 -1.23 25.71 -15.36
C ARG A 184 -1.05 24.50 -14.45
N LEU A 185 -1.18 23.32 -15.04
CA LEU A 185 -1.00 22.05 -14.36
C LEU A 185 0.42 21.51 -14.59
N GLN A 186 1.00 20.88 -13.58
CA GLN A 186 2.31 20.22 -13.65
C GLN A 186 2.19 18.75 -13.22
N THR A 187 2.81 17.83 -13.96
CA THR A 187 2.82 16.41 -13.60
C THR A 187 3.70 16.13 -12.38
N LEU A 188 3.12 15.45 -11.39
CA LEU A 188 3.79 14.99 -10.17
C LEU A 188 4.37 13.58 -10.30
N TRP A 189 5.27 13.25 -9.38
CA TRP A 189 6.17 12.10 -9.47
C TRP A 189 6.24 11.27 -8.18
N GLN A 190 5.12 11.09 -7.50
CA GLN A 190 5.10 10.26 -6.32
C GLN A 190 4.35 8.94 -6.57
N MET A 191 5.12 7.85 -6.49
CA MET A 191 4.70 6.46 -6.19
C MET A 191 4.48 5.43 -7.32
N VAL A 192 4.94 5.62 -8.57
CA VAL A 192 4.87 4.55 -9.60
C VAL A 192 6.16 4.50 -10.42
N PRO A 193 6.72 3.31 -10.77
CA PRO A 193 7.90 3.19 -11.64
C PRO A 193 7.55 3.59 -13.08
N VAL A 194 7.44 4.89 -13.31
CA VAL A 194 7.18 5.51 -14.59
C VAL A 194 8.44 6.25 -14.99
N LEU A 195 8.99 6.04 -16.17
CA LEU A 195 10.17 6.78 -16.63
C LEU A 195 9.77 8.17 -17.12
N ARG A 196 10.51 9.20 -16.68
CA ARG A 196 10.40 10.57 -17.19
C ARG A 196 11.66 10.86 -17.97
N ILE A 197 11.48 10.97 -19.27
CA ILE A 197 12.51 11.42 -20.18
C ILE A 197 12.14 12.85 -20.52
N GLU A 198 12.88 13.79 -19.97
CA GLU A 198 12.74 15.17 -20.39
C GLU A 198 13.18 15.24 -21.85
N LYS A 199 12.24 15.53 -22.76
CA LYS A 199 12.63 15.87 -24.13
C LYS A 199 13.64 17.01 -24.02
N PRO A 200 14.83 16.92 -24.65
CA PRO A 200 15.74 18.04 -24.68
C PRO A 200 14.98 19.24 -25.26
N LYS A 201 14.86 20.33 -24.48
CA LYS A 201 14.37 21.60 -25.03
C LYS A 201 15.24 21.91 -26.25
N PRO A 202 14.67 22.23 -27.42
CA PRO A 202 15.46 22.80 -28.50
C PRO A 202 16.01 24.12 -27.95
N ARG A 203 17.25 24.11 -27.48
CA ARG A 203 17.99 25.35 -27.29
C ARG A 203 18.19 25.87 -28.69
N ASN A 204 17.62 27.04 -28.97
CA ASN A 204 18.01 27.85 -30.11
C ASN A 204 19.53 28.04 -30.03
N HIS A 205 20.27 27.18 -30.72
CA HIS A 205 21.66 27.46 -31.05
C HIS A 205 21.61 28.59 -32.07
N ARG A 206 21.78 29.80 -31.56
CA ARG A 206 22.18 30.94 -32.37
C ARG A 206 23.58 30.59 -32.88
N LEU A 207 23.70 30.33 -34.18
CA LEU A 207 25.00 30.39 -34.85
C LEU A 207 25.56 31.79 -34.57
N ILE A 208 26.70 31.83 -33.91
CA ILE A 208 27.65 32.92 -34.03
C ILE A 208 28.98 32.21 -34.26
N LEU A 209 29.61 32.56 -35.39
CA LEU A 209 30.94 32.10 -35.81
C LEU A 209 31.96 32.28 -34.69
#